data_AF-A0A287AWT8-F1
#
_entry.id   AF-A0A287AWT8-F1
#
_cell.length_a   1.000
_cell.length_b   1.000
_cell.length_c   1.000
_cell.angle_alpha   90.00
_cell.angle_beta   90.00
_cell.angle_gamma   90.00
#
_symmetry.space_group_name_H-M   'P 1'
#
loop_
_entity.id
_entity.type
_entity.pdbx_description
1 polymer ?
#
loop_
_entity_poly.entity_id
_entity_poly.type
_entity_poly.pdbx_seq_one_letter_code
_entity_poly.pdbx_strand_id
1 'polypeptide(L)'
;MRLATTANEAYTASLTVSELLCCKQCGGSRGQEEELGIRIPRPLGHGPSRFIPEKEAAARHQCSYLVNLHVNDFLHVGGDPKWLNGLENAPQKLQNLGELNKVLAHRPWLITKEHIEVSDSFFEVEALMEKMKQLQECRDEEEASQEEMASRFEIEKRESMFVFSSDDEEVTPARDVSRHFEDTSYGYKDFSRHGMHVPTFRVQDYCWEDHGYSLVNRLYPDVGQLIDEKFHIAYNLTYNTMAMHKDVDTSMLRRAIWNYIHCMFGIRYDDYDYGEINQLLDRSFKVYIKTVVCTPEKVTKRMYDSFWRQFKHSEKVHVNLLLIEARMQAELLYALRAITRYMT
;
A
#
# COMPACT_ATOMS: atom_id res chain seq x y z
N MET A 1 56.19 -1.65 13.01
CA MET A 1 56.81 -2.98 12.77
C MET A 1 56.05 -4.00 13.61
N ARG A 2 55.06 -4.73 13.04
CA ARG A 2 54.18 -5.73 13.69
C ARG A 2 53.36 -5.15 14.89
N LEU A 3 52.08 -5.44 15.09
CA LEU A 3 51.27 -6.59 14.69
C LEU A 3 49.95 -6.17 14.03
N ALA A 4 49.50 -6.98 13.07
CA ALA A 4 48.10 -7.36 12.91
C ALA A 4 48.03 -8.85 13.35
N THR A 5 46.90 -9.46 13.72
CA THR A 5 45.64 -9.65 12.98
C THR A 5 44.58 -10.22 13.94
N THR A 6 43.34 -10.40 13.46
CA THR A 6 42.15 -10.95 14.17
C THR A 6 41.55 -10.03 15.25
N ALA A 7 40.23 -9.96 15.45
CA ALA A 7 39.12 -10.61 14.72
C ALA A 7 38.18 -9.55 14.12
N ASN A 8 37.82 -9.74 12.84
CA ASN A 8 36.75 -9.00 12.15
C ASN A 8 36.19 -9.89 11.03
N GLU A 9 35.65 -11.04 11.43
CA GLU A 9 34.98 -11.97 10.51
C GLU A 9 33.54 -11.50 10.30
N ALA A 10 33.14 -11.33 9.05
CA ALA A 10 31.87 -10.74 8.70
C ALA A 10 30.73 -11.76 8.86
N TYR A 11 29.63 -11.33 9.48
CA TYR A 11 28.35 -12.06 9.46
C TYR A 11 27.68 -11.96 8.07
N THR A 12 28.31 -12.53 7.04
CA THR A 12 27.74 -12.67 5.69
C THR A 12 26.96 -13.97 5.58
N ALA A 13 25.90 -14.09 6.38
CA ALA A 13 24.90 -15.15 6.22
C ALA A 13 23.90 -14.74 5.14
N SER A 14 24.01 -15.31 3.94
CA SER A 14 22.96 -15.17 2.91
C SER A 14 21.76 -16.04 3.32
N LEU A 15 20.71 -15.41 3.84
CA LEU A 15 19.45 -16.08 4.15
C LEU A 15 18.66 -16.31 2.86
N THR A 16 19.00 -17.38 2.15
CA THR A 16 18.20 -17.89 1.02
C THR A 16 16.84 -18.37 1.52
N VAL A 17 15.77 -17.74 1.07
CA VAL A 17 14.37 -17.99 1.48
C VAL A 17 13.82 -19.27 0.82
N SER A 18 14.59 -20.36 0.87
CA SER A 18 14.35 -21.59 0.09
C SER A 18 14.23 -22.85 0.95
N GLU A 19 14.57 -22.79 2.24
CA GLU A 19 14.63 -23.97 3.12
C GLU A 19 13.45 -24.12 4.12
N LEU A 20 12.44 -23.25 4.05
CA LEU A 20 11.23 -23.31 4.90
C LEU A 20 10.00 -23.95 4.20
N LEU A 21 10.21 -24.65 3.08
CA LEU A 21 9.14 -25.32 2.34
C LEU A 21 8.81 -26.73 2.88
N CYS A 22 7.53 -27.10 2.79
CA CYS A 22 6.92 -28.40 3.11
C CYS A 22 6.85 -28.80 4.59
N CYS A 23 5.76 -28.37 5.27
CA CYS A 23 5.13 -29.23 6.28
C CYS A 23 4.69 -30.55 5.61
N LYS A 24 5.22 -31.70 6.06
CA LYS A 24 4.95 -33.03 5.46
C LYS A 24 3.79 -33.78 6.14
N GLN A 25 2.92 -33.10 6.88
CA GLN A 25 1.94 -33.74 7.78
C GLN A 25 0.48 -33.26 7.62
N CYS A 26 0.19 -32.24 6.81
CA CYS A 26 -1.18 -31.86 6.45
C CYS A 26 -1.77 -32.82 5.39
N GLY A 27 -2.22 -34.00 5.84
CA GLY A 27 -3.08 -34.87 5.04
C GLY A 27 -4.37 -34.17 4.66
N GLY A 28 -4.76 -34.21 3.38
CA GLY A 28 -5.77 -33.30 2.83
C GLY A 28 -7.22 -33.70 3.10
N SER A 29 -8.06 -32.68 3.27
CA SER A 29 -9.52 -32.75 3.15
C SER A 29 -9.97 -31.71 2.13
N ARG A 30 -10.29 -32.13 0.89
CA ARG A 30 -10.88 -31.25 -0.11
C ARG A 30 -12.36 -31.02 0.21
N GLY A 31 -12.66 -29.96 0.94
CA GLY A 31 -13.98 -29.35 0.90
C GLY A 31 -14.25 -28.80 -0.50
N GLN A 32 -15.47 -28.97 -1.01
CA GLN A 32 -15.91 -28.32 -2.24
C GLN A 32 -16.48 -26.95 -1.87
N GLU A 33 -15.61 -25.95 -1.78
CA GLU A 33 -16.04 -24.56 -1.88
C GLU A 33 -16.17 -24.18 -3.36
N GLU A 34 -17.24 -23.48 -3.72
CA GLU A 34 -17.44 -22.98 -5.07
C GLU A 34 -16.49 -21.80 -5.30
N GLU A 35 -15.36 -22.03 -5.99
CA GLU A 35 -14.44 -20.96 -6.36
C GLU A 35 -15.17 -19.88 -7.18
N LEU A 36 -15.23 -18.65 -6.65
CA LEU A 36 -15.95 -17.49 -7.20
C LEU A 36 -15.43 -16.96 -8.55
N GLY A 37 -14.74 -17.78 -9.36
CA GLY A 37 -14.17 -17.43 -10.66
C GLY A 37 -12.95 -16.50 -10.61
N ILE A 38 -12.73 -15.78 -9.50
CA ILE A 38 -11.64 -14.82 -9.34
C ILE A 38 -10.27 -15.52 -9.33
N ARG A 39 -9.63 -15.58 -10.50
CA ARG A 39 -8.24 -15.98 -10.65
C ARG A 39 -7.32 -14.86 -10.13
N ILE A 40 -7.05 -14.89 -8.84
CA ILE A 40 -6.05 -14.03 -8.20
C ILE A 40 -4.74 -14.13 -8.99
N PRO A 41 -4.23 -13.03 -9.60
CA PRO A 41 -2.94 -13.07 -10.27
C PRO A 41 -1.86 -13.45 -9.27
N ARG A 42 -0.89 -14.29 -9.68
CA ARG A 42 0.27 -14.59 -8.83
C ARG A 42 0.88 -13.27 -8.31
N PRO A 43 1.24 -13.18 -7.01
CA PRO A 43 1.85 -11.97 -6.44
C PRO A 43 3.00 -11.45 -7.31
N LEU A 44 3.23 -10.14 -7.34
CA LEU A 44 4.30 -9.51 -8.12
C LEU A 44 5.67 -10.00 -7.63
N GLY A 45 6.12 -11.11 -8.21
CA GLY A 45 7.16 -11.98 -7.65
C GLY A 45 8.28 -12.24 -8.64
N HIS A 46 9.49 -11.91 -8.20
CA HIS A 46 10.76 -11.91 -8.94
C HIS A 46 10.79 -11.07 -10.22
N GLY A 47 11.68 -10.06 -10.20
CA GLY A 47 11.89 -9.14 -11.31
C GLY A 47 11.45 -7.70 -11.02
N PRO A 48 11.64 -6.78 -11.97
CA PRO A 48 11.55 -5.34 -11.73
C PRO A 48 10.16 -4.83 -11.35
N SER A 49 9.10 -5.50 -11.81
CA SER A 49 7.70 -5.07 -11.60
C SER A 49 7.24 -5.06 -10.13
N ARG A 50 7.97 -5.75 -9.23
CA ARG A 50 7.71 -5.68 -7.79
C ARG A 50 7.98 -4.29 -7.20
N PHE A 51 9.05 -3.64 -7.63
CA PHE A 51 9.61 -2.47 -6.97
C PHE A 51 8.88 -1.16 -7.32
N ILE A 52 8.10 -1.14 -8.41
CA ILE A 52 7.38 0.07 -8.83
C ILE A 52 6.26 0.43 -7.86
N PRO A 53 5.33 -0.46 -7.46
CA PRO A 53 4.37 -0.14 -6.40
C PRO A 53 5.01 0.27 -5.06
N GLU A 54 6.13 -0.37 -4.68
CA GLU A 54 6.88 -0.02 -3.46
C GLU A 54 7.48 1.40 -3.55
N LYS A 55 8.14 1.72 -4.67
CA LYS A 55 8.66 3.06 -5.00
C LYS A 55 7.54 4.11 -5.03
N GLU A 56 6.41 3.83 -5.69
CA GLU A 56 5.30 4.77 -5.79
C GLU A 56 4.62 5.02 -4.43
N ALA A 57 4.51 4.00 -3.56
CA ALA A 57 4.02 4.19 -2.19
C ALA A 57 4.95 5.09 -1.37
N ALA A 58 6.27 4.92 -1.49
CA ALA A 58 7.26 5.82 -0.88
C ALA A 58 7.23 7.24 -1.48
N ALA A 59 6.95 7.35 -2.78
CA ALA A 59 6.82 8.60 -3.52
C ALA A 59 5.65 9.46 -3.03
N ARG A 60 4.49 8.85 -2.69
CA ARG A 60 3.32 9.55 -2.12
C ARG A 60 3.67 10.42 -0.90
N HIS A 61 4.74 10.10 -0.18
CA HIS A 61 5.23 10.81 1.01
C HIS A 61 6.61 11.45 0.82
N GLN A 62 7.06 11.65 -0.42
CA GLN A 62 8.35 12.27 -0.77
C GLN A 62 9.55 11.59 -0.07
N CYS A 63 9.44 10.30 0.25
CA CYS A 63 10.40 9.58 1.08
C CYS A 63 11.65 9.17 0.27
N SER A 64 12.53 10.14 0.00
CA SER A 64 13.74 9.96 -0.82
C SER A 64 14.62 8.79 -0.36
N TYR A 65 14.65 8.46 0.93
CA TYR A 65 15.36 7.29 1.46
C TYR A 65 14.81 5.97 0.86
N LEU A 66 13.50 5.74 0.95
CA LEU A 66 12.87 4.53 0.42
C LEU A 66 12.79 4.56 -1.10
N VAL A 67 12.48 5.71 -1.73
CA VAL A 67 12.49 5.85 -3.19
C VAL A 67 13.86 5.47 -3.76
N ASN A 68 14.96 6.00 -3.19
CA ASN A 68 16.31 5.66 -3.64
C ASN A 68 16.66 4.18 -3.39
N LEU A 69 16.17 3.58 -2.30
CA LEU A 69 16.37 2.15 -2.02
C LEU A 69 15.69 1.28 -3.10
N HIS A 70 14.38 1.46 -3.32
CA HIS A 70 13.64 0.70 -4.34
C HIS A 70 14.13 0.98 -5.77
N VAL A 71 14.63 2.19 -6.08
CA VAL A 71 15.29 2.51 -7.36
C VAL A 71 16.59 1.72 -7.54
N ASN A 72 17.44 1.64 -6.52
CA ASN A 72 18.67 0.85 -6.59
C ASN A 72 18.36 -0.65 -6.77
N ASP A 73 17.41 -1.18 -6.01
CA ASP A 73 17.01 -2.59 -6.11
C ASP A 73 16.37 -2.92 -7.47
N PHE A 74 15.49 -2.05 -7.98
CA PHE A 74 14.90 -2.15 -9.33
C PHE A 74 15.96 -2.23 -10.43
N LEU A 75 16.96 -1.36 -10.38
CA LEU A 75 18.07 -1.36 -11.35
C LEU A 75 18.97 -2.58 -11.17
N HIS A 76 19.21 -3.02 -9.92
CA HIS A 76 20.03 -4.20 -9.62
C HIS A 76 19.42 -5.50 -10.18
N VAL A 77 18.08 -5.63 -10.20
CA VAL A 77 17.38 -6.76 -10.84
C VAL A 77 17.15 -6.58 -12.35
N GLY A 78 17.76 -5.57 -12.99
CA GLY A 78 17.70 -5.36 -14.44
C GLY A 78 16.43 -4.67 -14.95
N GLY A 79 15.81 -3.80 -14.14
CA GLY A 79 14.66 -2.99 -14.57
C GLY A 79 14.99 -1.96 -15.65
N ASP A 80 14.06 -1.73 -16.59
CA ASP A 80 14.20 -0.69 -17.63
C ASP A 80 14.23 0.70 -16.97
N PRO A 81 15.34 1.46 -17.06
CA PRO A 81 15.44 2.78 -16.45
C PRO A 81 14.37 3.78 -16.94
N LYS A 82 13.73 3.55 -18.09
CA LYS A 82 12.61 4.39 -18.57
C LYS A 82 11.45 4.43 -17.58
N TRP A 83 11.15 3.32 -16.89
CA TRP A 83 10.05 3.24 -15.92
C TRP A 83 10.30 4.13 -14.69
N LEU A 84 11.53 4.63 -14.50
CA LEU A 84 11.86 5.56 -13.43
C LEU A 84 11.52 7.02 -13.79
N ASN A 85 11.38 7.36 -15.07
CA ASN A 85 11.10 8.73 -15.51
C ASN A 85 9.69 9.19 -15.11
N GLY A 86 8.72 8.28 -15.07
CA GLY A 86 7.34 8.52 -14.70
C GLY A 86 6.51 7.24 -14.81
N LEU A 87 5.39 7.16 -14.10
CA LEU A 87 4.55 5.95 -14.03
C LEU A 87 3.95 5.57 -15.39
N GLU A 88 3.71 6.56 -16.26
CA GLU A 88 3.25 6.41 -17.64
C GLU A 88 4.23 5.62 -18.54
N ASN A 89 5.50 5.48 -18.12
CA ASN A 89 6.50 4.65 -18.82
C ASN A 89 6.47 3.18 -18.38
N ALA A 90 5.77 2.84 -17.28
CA ALA A 90 5.60 1.47 -16.81
C ALA A 90 4.39 0.79 -17.49
N PRO A 91 4.30 -0.56 -17.50
CA PRO A 91 3.16 -1.27 -18.09
C PRO A 91 1.83 -0.87 -17.45
N GLN A 92 0.75 -0.85 -18.25
CA GLN A 92 -0.59 -0.42 -17.82
C GLN A 92 -1.07 -1.06 -16.51
N LYS A 93 -0.73 -2.33 -16.24
CA LYS A 93 -1.06 -3.01 -14.99
C LYS A 93 -0.55 -2.28 -13.74
N LEU A 94 0.60 -1.61 -13.83
CA LEU A 94 1.20 -0.85 -12.73
C LEU A 94 0.66 0.58 -12.70
N GLN A 95 0.33 1.17 -13.85
CA GLN A 95 -0.36 2.47 -13.93
C GLN A 95 -1.72 2.44 -13.25
N ASN A 96 -2.52 1.37 -13.46
CA ASN A 96 -3.84 1.20 -12.85
C ASN A 96 -3.79 1.19 -11.30
N LEU A 97 -2.65 0.83 -10.71
CA LEU A 97 -2.44 0.87 -9.25
C LEU A 97 -2.17 2.28 -8.71
N GLY A 98 -1.84 3.26 -9.58
CA GLY A 98 -1.49 4.63 -9.21
C GLY A 98 -2.61 5.35 -8.46
N GLU A 99 -3.85 5.28 -8.95
CA GLU A 99 -5.02 5.88 -8.29
C GLU A 99 -5.29 5.21 -6.94
N LEU A 100 -5.30 3.88 -6.90
CA LEU A 100 -5.54 3.12 -5.66
C LEU A 100 -4.47 3.46 -4.60
N ASN A 101 -3.20 3.54 -4.98
CA ASN A 101 -2.10 3.94 -4.11
C ASN A 101 -2.26 5.39 -3.61
N LYS A 102 -2.61 6.34 -4.50
CA LYS A 102 -2.88 7.74 -4.13
C LYS A 102 -4.03 7.87 -3.13
N VAL A 103 -5.10 7.10 -3.29
CA VAL A 103 -6.23 7.11 -2.35
C VAL A 103 -5.84 6.43 -1.04
N LEU A 104 -5.22 5.25 -1.08
CA LEU A 104 -4.79 4.46 0.09
C LEU A 104 -3.86 5.27 1.00
N ALA A 105 -2.80 5.88 0.45
CA ALA A 105 -1.77 6.59 1.21
C ALA A 105 -2.22 7.91 1.88
N HIS A 106 -3.44 8.39 1.61
CA HIS A 106 -3.88 9.72 2.04
C HIS A 106 -5.33 9.79 2.54
N ARG A 107 -6.25 9.04 1.94
CA ARG A 107 -7.71 9.09 2.20
C ARG A 107 -8.35 7.71 1.98
N PRO A 108 -7.90 6.64 2.67
CA PRO A 108 -8.31 5.26 2.40
C PRO A 108 -9.83 5.04 2.54
N TRP A 109 -10.52 5.88 3.31
CA TRP A 109 -11.99 5.89 3.43
C TRP A 109 -12.75 6.22 2.13
N LEU A 110 -12.06 6.67 1.08
CA LEU A 110 -12.62 6.90 -0.26
C LEU A 110 -12.46 5.68 -1.20
N ILE A 111 -11.80 4.60 -0.77
CA ILE A 111 -11.70 3.37 -1.58
C ILE A 111 -13.08 2.71 -1.68
N THR A 112 -13.49 2.41 -2.90
CA THR A 112 -14.76 1.76 -3.25
C THR A 112 -14.51 0.54 -4.14
N LYS A 113 -15.56 -0.27 -4.41
CA LYS A 113 -15.41 -1.47 -5.27
C LYS A 113 -15.01 -1.10 -6.70
N GLU A 114 -15.40 0.07 -7.19
CA GLU A 114 -15.06 0.58 -8.52
C GLU A 114 -13.53 0.80 -8.69
N HIS A 115 -12.81 1.11 -7.61
CA HIS A 115 -11.34 1.18 -7.62
C HIS A 115 -10.69 -0.22 -7.76
N ILE A 116 -11.39 -1.28 -7.33
CA ILE A 116 -10.98 -2.68 -7.50
C ILE A 116 -11.31 -3.14 -8.93
N GLU A 117 -12.51 -2.83 -9.41
CA GLU A 117 -12.99 -3.15 -10.77
C GLU A 117 -12.06 -2.59 -11.87
N VAL A 118 -11.64 -1.32 -11.76
CA VAL A 118 -10.69 -0.71 -12.71
C VAL A 118 -9.31 -1.39 -12.66
N SER A 119 -8.89 -1.88 -11.48
CA SER A 119 -7.63 -2.63 -11.33
C SER A 119 -7.70 -4.01 -12.00
N ASP A 120 -8.89 -4.59 -12.14
CA ASP A 120 -9.14 -5.93 -12.73
C ASP A 120 -9.60 -5.87 -14.21
N SER A 121 -9.51 -4.69 -14.85
CA SER A 121 -9.77 -4.47 -16.29
C SER A 121 -8.89 -5.30 -17.26
N PHE A 122 -8.00 -6.15 -16.73
CA PHE A 122 -7.27 -7.18 -17.46
C PHE A 122 -8.16 -8.10 -18.30
N PHE A 123 -9.43 -8.28 -17.90
CA PHE A 123 -10.38 -9.10 -18.64
C PHE A 123 -10.72 -8.58 -20.05
N GLU A 124 -10.52 -7.29 -20.38
CA GLU A 124 -10.65 -6.86 -21.78
C GLU A 124 -9.57 -7.45 -22.67
N VAL A 125 -8.36 -7.69 -22.15
CA VAL A 125 -7.27 -8.30 -22.92
C VAL A 125 -7.45 -9.81 -23.04
N GLU A 126 -7.94 -10.50 -22.00
CA GLU A 126 -8.29 -11.93 -22.10
C GLU A 126 -9.53 -12.16 -22.99
N ALA A 127 -10.55 -11.30 -22.90
CA ALA A 127 -11.68 -11.32 -23.82
C ALA A 127 -11.26 -10.97 -25.25
N LEU A 128 -10.33 -10.03 -25.45
CA LEU A 128 -9.75 -9.73 -26.77
C LEU A 128 -8.93 -10.91 -27.29
N MET A 129 -8.13 -11.59 -26.47
CA MET A 129 -7.38 -12.78 -26.90
C MET A 129 -8.30 -13.94 -27.26
N GLU A 130 -9.37 -14.20 -26.49
CA GLU A 130 -10.36 -15.22 -26.82
C GLU A 130 -11.18 -14.83 -28.06
N LYS A 131 -11.48 -13.54 -28.26
CA LYS A 131 -12.15 -13.01 -29.47
C LYS A 131 -11.22 -13.02 -30.69
N MET A 132 -9.92 -12.76 -30.52
CA MET A 132 -8.89 -12.92 -31.57
C MET A 132 -8.75 -14.38 -31.94
N LYS A 133 -8.75 -15.30 -30.96
CA LYS A 133 -8.74 -16.75 -31.17
C LYS A 133 -10.00 -17.22 -31.91
N GLN A 134 -11.19 -16.78 -31.51
CA GLN A 134 -12.44 -17.04 -32.25
C GLN A 134 -12.41 -16.46 -33.66
N LEU A 135 -11.84 -15.26 -33.86
CA LEU A 135 -11.63 -14.68 -35.18
C LEU A 135 -10.55 -15.40 -36.00
N GLN A 136 -9.61 -16.10 -35.36
CA GLN A 136 -8.63 -16.96 -36.02
C GLN A 136 -9.29 -18.28 -36.45
N GLU A 137 -10.02 -18.92 -35.54
CA GLU A 137 -10.74 -20.18 -35.75
C GLU A 137 -11.86 -20.04 -36.80
N CYS A 138 -12.59 -18.91 -36.83
CA CYS A 138 -13.56 -18.61 -37.90
C CYS A 138 -12.90 -18.20 -39.24
N ARG A 139 -11.60 -17.88 -39.26
CA ARG A 139 -10.90 -17.46 -40.50
C ARG A 139 -10.43 -18.64 -41.34
N ASP A 140 -10.37 -19.83 -40.76
CA ASP A 140 -10.01 -21.06 -41.46
C ASP A 140 -11.16 -21.64 -42.31
N GLU A 141 -12.39 -21.08 -42.24
CA GLU A 141 -13.56 -21.55 -43.03
C GLU A 141 -13.98 -20.64 -44.21
N GLU A 142 -13.68 -19.34 -44.25
CA GLU A 142 -14.02 -18.45 -45.39
C GLU A 142 -12.88 -17.50 -45.83
N GLU A 143 -12.28 -17.77 -47.00
CA GLU A 143 -11.35 -16.84 -47.67
C GLU A 143 -12.09 -15.65 -48.32
N ALA A 144 -12.30 -14.57 -47.55
CA ALA A 144 -12.79 -13.29 -48.09
C ALA A 144 -11.79 -12.69 -49.12
N SER A 145 -12.31 -12.16 -50.23
CA SER A 145 -11.49 -11.81 -51.40
C SER A 145 -10.63 -10.55 -51.22
N GLN A 146 -9.51 -10.51 -51.95
CA GLN A 146 -8.46 -9.47 -51.79
C GLN A 146 -8.93 -8.04 -52.12
N GLU A 147 -10.01 -7.88 -52.88
CA GLU A 147 -10.52 -6.57 -53.33
C GLU A 147 -11.18 -5.78 -52.18
N GLU A 148 -11.75 -6.46 -51.18
CA GLU A 148 -12.41 -5.80 -50.05
C GLU A 148 -11.41 -5.20 -49.04
N MET A 149 -10.26 -5.85 -48.83
CA MET A 149 -9.23 -5.36 -47.90
C MET A 149 -8.69 -3.97 -48.29
N ALA A 150 -8.52 -3.72 -49.60
CA ALA A 150 -8.04 -2.43 -50.10
C ALA A 150 -9.01 -1.28 -49.79
N SER A 151 -10.32 -1.55 -49.80
CA SER A 151 -11.35 -0.53 -49.53
C SER A 151 -11.39 -0.08 -48.07
N ARG A 152 -11.03 -0.95 -47.12
CA ARG A 152 -11.15 -0.65 -45.68
C ARG A 152 -9.97 0.22 -45.18
N PHE A 153 -8.76 -0.01 -45.70
CA PHE A 153 -7.53 0.66 -45.25
C PHE A 153 -7.50 2.19 -45.50
N GLU A 154 -8.03 2.69 -46.61
CA GLU A 154 -8.05 4.13 -46.94
C GLU A 154 -9.19 4.93 -46.26
N ILE A 155 -10.04 4.26 -45.47
CA ILE A 155 -11.05 4.91 -44.62
C ILE A 155 -10.43 5.31 -43.28
N GLU A 156 -9.85 4.35 -42.56
CA GLU A 156 -9.33 4.50 -41.19
C GLU A 156 -8.18 5.53 -41.10
N LYS A 157 -7.33 5.54 -42.14
CA LYS A 157 -6.26 6.53 -42.40
C LYS A 157 -6.75 7.99 -42.45
N ARG A 158 -8.05 8.24 -42.66
CA ARG A 158 -8.65 9.59 -42.75
C ARG A 158 -9.16 10.12 -41.41
N GLU A 159 -9.46 9.26 -40.45
CA GLU A 159 -10.02 9.65 -39.15
C GLU A 159 -8.93 9.97 -38.11
N SER A 160 -7.70 9.49 -38.33
CA SER A 160 -6.55 9.61 -37.42
C SER A 160 -5.90 11.02 -37.38
N MET A 161 -6.59 12.11 -37.75
CA MET A 161 -5.91 13.40 -38.08
C MET A 161 -6.62 14.70 -37.61
N PHE A 162 -6.96 14.80 -36.33
CA PHE A 162 -7.22 16.03 -35.53
C PHE A 162 -6.95 15.63 -34.05
N VAL A 163 -6.47 16.45 -33.08
CA VAL A 163 -6.56 17.90 -32.79
C VAL A 163 -5.17 18.44 -32.28
N PHE A 164 -5.01 19.75 -32.07
CA PHE A 164 -3.76 20.44 -31.69
C PHE A 164 -3.74 21.04 -30.24
N SER A 165 -2.62 21.70 -29.89
CA SER A 165 -2.16 22.34 -28.62
C SER A 165 -3.09 23.39 -27.94
N SER A 166 -2.83 23.99 -26.75
CA SER A 166 -1.56 24.42 -26.09
C SER A 166 -1.65 24.80 -24.59
N ASP A 167 -0.48 24.79 -23.91
CA ASP A 167 0.15 25.65 -22.84
C ASP A 167 -0.72 26.63 -21.98
N ASP A 168 -0.40 27.03 -20.73
CA ASP A 168 0.77 26.90 -19.80
C ASP A 168 0.23 26.89 -18.32
N GLU A 169 0.88 27.04 -17.14
CA GLU A 169 2.20 27.44 -16.60
C GLU A 169 2.43 26.70 -15.24
N GLU A 170 3.67 26.56 -14.71
CA GLU A 170 3.99 25.81 -13.46
C GLU A 170 4.74 26.63 -12.38
N VAL A 171 4.52 26.32 -11.08
CA VAL A 171 5.27 26.87 -9.94
C VAL A 171 6.13 25.78 -9.26
N THR A 172 7.46 25.94 -9.27
CA THR A 172 8.42 24.85 -9.04
C THR A 172 8.67 24.45 -7.57
N PRO A 173 8.58 23.14 -7.22
CA PRO A 173 9.18 22.54 -6.02
C PRO A 173 10.67 22.15 -6.22
N ALA A 174 11.24 21.43 -5.25
CA ALA A 174 12.65 21.01 -5.28
C ALA A 174 12.95 20.00 -6.41
N ARG A 175 13.84 20.40 -7.33
CA ARG A 175 14.00 19.83 -8.69
C ARG A 175 14.42 18.35 -8.80
N ASP A 176 14.94 17.74 -7.75
CA ASP A 176 15.60 16.42 -7.88
C ASP A 176 14.68 15.22 -7.59
N VAL A 177 13.55 15.44 -6.90
CA VAL A 177 12.55 14.38 -6.64
C VAL A 177 11.19 14.73 -7.26
N SER A 178 10.86 16.01 -7.42
CA SER A 178 9.50 16.46 -7.79
C SER A 178 9.04 16.08 -9.21
N ARG A 179 9.95 15.59 -10.06
CA ARG A 179 9.74 15.32 -11.50
C ARG A 179 9.17 13.93 -11.80
N HIS A 180 8.64 13.24 -10.79
CA HIS A 180 8.12 11.87 -10.88
C HIS A 180 6.76 11.70 -10.17
N PHE A 181 6.00 12.78 -9.95
CA PHE A 181 4.78 12.76 -9.15
C PHE A 181 3.58 13.36 -9.90
N GLU A 182 2.59 12.52 -10.25
CA GLU A 182 1.39 12.93 -11.02
C GLU A 182 0.48 13.92 -10.25
N ASP A 183 0.47 13.89 -8.92
CA ASP A 183 -0.26 14.84 -8.08
C ASP A 183 0.41 15.01 -6.71
N THR A 184 1.15 16.12 -6.55
CA THR A 184 1.79 16.55 -5.30
C THR A 184 0.83 17.32 -4.37
N SER A 185 -0.35 17.71 -4.86
CA SER A 185 -1.38 18.42 -4.09
C SER A 185 -2.28 17.47 -3.29
N TYR A 186 -2.40 16.22 -3.75
CA TYR A 186 -3.19 15.17 -3.09
C TYR A 186 -2.51 14.67 -1.81
N GLY A 187 -2.74 15.38 -0.71
CA GLY A 187 -2.45 14.91 0.65
C GLY A 187 -3.68 14.48 1.44
N TYR A 188 -3.45 14.02 2.67
CA TYR A 188 -4.49 13.76 3.67
C TYR A 188 -5.39 14.99 3.90
N LYS A 189 -6.68 14.75 4.10
CA LYS A 189 -7.67 15.75 4.55
C LYS A 189 -8.41 15.18 5.77
N ASP A 190 -8.69 16.01 6.77
CA ASP A 190 -9.38 15.56 7.99
C ASP A 190 -10.75 14.96 7.69
N PHE A 191 -10.96 13.68 8.05
CA PHE A 191 -12.20 12.93 7.85
C PHE A 191 -13.46 13.70 8.30
N SER A 192 -13.34 14.46 9.40
CA SER A 192 -14.42 15.23 10.02
C SER A 192 -14.52 16.70 9.60
N ARG A 193 -13.80 17.14 8.55
CA ARG A 193 -13.79 18.56 8.10
C ARG A 193 -13.97 18.69 6.58
N HIS A 194 -14.80 19.66 6.20
CA HIS A 194 -15.19 20.06 4.82
C HIS A 194 -16.23 19.17 4.12
N GLY A 195 -17.52 19.33 4.48
CA GLY A 195 -18.69 19.09 3.61
C GLY A 195 -18.99 17.67 3.11
N MET A 196 -18.02 16.76 3.16
CA MET A 196 -18.10 15.38 2.72
C MET A 196 -18.85 14.55 3.78
N HIS A 197 -20.07 14.10 3.48
CA HIS A 197 -20.82 13.21 4.36
C HIS A 197 -20.33 11.75 4.21
N VAL A 198 -19.07 11.49 4.55
CA VAL A 198 -18.52 10.13 4.64
C VAL A 198 -19.03 9.48 5.92
N PRO A 199 -19.72 8.33 5.86
CA PRO A 199 -20.20 7.66 7.07
C PRO A 199 -19.02 7.13 7.90
N THR A 200 -19.09 7.33 9.23
CA THR A 200 -18.14 6.75 10.18
C THR A 200 -18.08 5.24 10.01
N PHE A 201 -16.88 4.68 9.94
CA PHE A 201 -16.67 3.24 9.87
C PHE A 201 -16.64 2.68 11.30
N ARG A 202 -17.62 1.87 11.70
CA ARG A 202 -17.55 1.16 12.99
C ARG A 202 -16.69 -0.09 12.79
N VAL A 203 -15.76 -0.37 13.69
CA VAL A 203 -14.91 -1.58 13.59
C VAL A 203 -15.76 -2.85 13.65
N GLN A 204 -16.89 -2.80 14.36
CA GLN A 204 -17.89 -3.89 14.41
C GLN A 204 -18.56 -4.19 13.06
N ASP A 205 -18.52 -3.27 12.08
CA ASP A 205 -19.09 -3.52 10.75
C ASP A 205 -18.10 -4.25 9.81
N TYR A 206 -16.78 -4.18 10.09
CA TYR A 206 -15.69 -4.90 9.41
C TYR A 206 -14.37 -4.70 10.18
N CYS A 207 -13.94 -5.71 10.94
CA CYS A 207 -12.71 -5.70 11.75
C CYS A 207 -11.57 -6.48 11.08
N TRP A 208 -10.37 -6.50 11.69
CA TRP A 208 -9.27 -7.32 11.17
C TRP A 208 -9.49 -8.79 11.53
N GLU A 209 -9.92 -9.03 12.76
CA GLU A 209 -9.97 -10.32 13.45
C GLU A 209 -11.00 -11.27 12.80
N ASP A 210 -12.25 -10.81 12.62
CA ASP A 210 -13.34 -11.64 12.07
C ASP A 210 -13.41 -11.59 10.53
N HIS A 211 -12.80 -10.58 9.88
CA HIS A 211 -12.96 -10.33 8.43
C HIS A 211 -11.63 -10.17 7.68
N GLY A 212 -10.82 -9.17 8.05
CA GLY A 212 -9.61 -8.78 7.32
C GLY A 212 -8.58 -9.90 7.18
N TYR A 213 -8.25 -10.57 8.29
CA TYR A 213 -7.34 -11.71 8.35
C TYR A 213 -7.82 -12.85 7.46
N SER A 214 -9.10 -13.25 7.58
CA SER A 214 -9.69 -14.33 6.79
C SER A 214 -9.62 -14.05 5.29
N LEU A 215 -9.92 -12.81 4.87
CA LEU A 215 -9.79 -12.41 3.47
C LEU A 215 -8.32 -12.44 2.99
N VAL A 216 -7.39 -11.85 3.74
CA VAL A 216 -5.96 -11.87 3.35
C VAL A 216 -5.43 -13.31 3.30
N ASN A 217 -5.77 -14.15 4.26
CA ASN A 217 -5.31 -15.54 4.31
C ASN A 217 -5.92 -16.40 3.18
N ARG A 218 -7.14 -16.09 2.73
CA ARG A 218 -7.76 -16.73 1.56
C ARG A 218 -7.18 -16.23 0.22
N LEU A 219 -6.75 -14.97 0.14
CA LEU A 219 -6.19 -14.38 -1.08
C LEU A 219 -4.66 -14.54 -1.22
N TYR A 220 -3.93 -14.60 -0.11
CA TYR A 220 -2.47 -14.69 -0.04
C TYR A 220 -2.03 -15.46 1.23
N PRO A 221 -2.06 -16.81 1.20
CA PRO A 221 -2.00 -17.65 2.41
C PRO A 221 -0.78 -17.49 3.32
N ASP A 222 0.39 -17.13 2.77
CA ASP A 222 1.61 -16.97 3.57
C ASP A 222 1.72 -15.58 4.25
N VAL A 223 0.94 -14.59 3.80
CA VAL A 223 1.05 -13.19 4.24
C VAL A 223 0.00 -12.82 5.29
N GLY A 224 -1.15 -13.51 5.34
CA GLY A 224 -2.17 -13.31 6.37
C GLY A 224 -1.62 -13.43 7.78
N GLN A 225 -0.94 -14.54 8.08
CA GLN A 225 -0.29 -14.79 9.38
C GLN A 225 0.80 -13.76 9.69
N LEU A 226 1.66 -13.40 8.72
CA LEU A 226 2.75 -12.45 8.94
C LEU A 226 2.26 -11.03 9.26
N ILE A 227 1.12 -10.61 8.70
CA ILE A 227 0.48 -9.33 9.04
C ILE A 227 -0.20 -9.40 10.42
N ASP A 228 -0.86 -10.51 10.74
CA ASP A 228 -1.51 -10.70 12.04
C ASP A 228 -0.50 -10.68 13.20
N GLU A 229 0.57 -11.48 13.09
CA GLU A 229 1.68 -11.49 14.07
C GLU A 229 2.31 -10.09 14.22
N LYS A 230 2.50 -9.37 13.11
CA LYS A 230 3.06 -8.01 13.10
C LYS A 230 2.17 -7.01 13.84
N PHE A 231 0.86 -7.03 13.62
CA PHE A 231 -0.10 -6.21 14.38
C PHE A 231 -0.16 -6.62 15.85
N HIS A 232 -0.25 -7.92 16.14
CA HIS A 232 -0.32 -8.45 17.50
C HIS A 232 0.92 -8.06 18.32
N ILE A 233 2.12 -8.26 17.76
CA ILE A 233 3.39 -7.93 18.41
C ILE A 233 3.47 -6.42 18.66
N ALA A 234 3.20 -5.57 17.66
CA ALA A 234 3.32 -4.12 17.82
C ALA A 234 2.29 -3.55 18.81
N TYR A 235 1.04 -4.04 18.80
CA TYR A 235 0.01 -3.61 19.74
C TYR A 235 0.35 -4.01 21.19
N ASN A 236 0.77 -5.26 21.40
CA ASN A 236 1.00 -5.83 22.72
C ASN A 236 2.41 -5.58 23.29
N LEU A 237 3.36 -5.10 22.48
CA LEU A 237 4.72 -4.81 22.92
C LEU A 237 4.71 -3.90 24.16
N THR A 238 5.31 -4.40 25.23
CA THR A 238 5.53 -3.62 26.44
C THR A 238 6.76 -4.10 27.19
N TYR A 239 7.49 -3.14 27.75
CA TYR A 239 8.59 -3.39 28.68
C TYR A 239 8.15 -3.17 30.13
N ASN A 240 6.85 -2.88 30.35
CA ASN A 240 6.28 -2.43 31.62
C ASN A 240 7.05 -1.25 32.25
N THR A 241 7.58 -0.35 31.42
CA THR A 241 8.27 0.87 31.84
C THR A 241 7.61 2.11 31.27
N MET A 242 7.69 3.22 32.01
CA MET A 242 7.24 4.53 31.56
C MET A 242 8.25 5.61 32.00
N ALA A 243 9.03 6.12 31.06
CA ALA A 243 10.19 6.99 31.29
C ALA A 243 11.17 6.40 32.32
N MET A 244 11.20 6.93 33.55
CA MET A 244 12.02 6.44 34.66
C MET A 244 11.38 5.32 35.49
N HIS A 245 10.07 5.12 35.35
CA HIS A 245 9.32 4.12 36.12
C HIS A 245 9.42 2.71 35.51
N LYS A 246 9.31 1.71 36.38
CA LYS A 246 9.19 0.29 36.07
C LYS A 246 7.89 -0.26 36.66
N ASP A 247 7.50 -1.45 36.22
CA ASP A 247 6.34 -2.20 36.70
C ASP A 247 5.02 -1.43 36.51
N VAL A 248 4.96 -0.66 35.42
CA VAL A 248 3.81 0.15 34.98
C VAL A 248 3.14 -0.54 33.79
N ASP A 249 1.85 -0.87 33.92
CA ASP A 249 1.07 -1.24 32.74
C ASP A 249 0.83 0.00 31.85
N THR A 250 1.06 -0.20 30.55
CA THR A 250 0.98 0.80 29.49
C THR A 250 -0.19 0.55 28.54
N SER A 251 -1.02 -0.48 28.79
CA SER A 251 -2.13 -0.92 27.94
C SER A 251 -3.06 0.23 27.52
N MET A 252 -3.57 1.01 28.47
CA MET A 252 -4.45 2.16 28.21
C MET A 252 -3.78 3.21 27.32
N LEU A 253 -2.49 3.47 27.51
CA LEU A 253 -1.75 4.45 26.70
C LEU A 253 -1.51 3.95 25.28
N ARG A 254 -1.14 2.68 25.11
CA ARG A 254 -0.98 2.04 23.79
C ARG A 254 -2.31 2.01 23.02
N ARG A 255 -3.39 1.60 23.69
CA ARG A 255 -4.77 1.63 23.16
C ARG A 255 -5.20 3.05 22.77
N ALA A 256 -4.90 4.06 23.59
CA ALA A 256 -5.23 5.45 23.27
C ALA A 256 -4.47 6.00 22.06
N ILE A 257 -3.20 5.59 21.85
CA ILE A 257 -2.44 5.93 20.64
C ILE A 257 -3.09 5.27 19.41
N TRP A 258 -3.36 3.97 19.46
CA TRP A 258 -3.98 3.21 18.36
C TRP A 258 -5.36 3.77 17.97
N ASN A 259 -6.24 3.96 18.96
CA ASN A 259 -7.60 4.44 18.75
C ASN A 259 -7.63 5.92 18.32
N TYR A 260 -6.63 6.72 18.67
CA TYR A 260 -6.48 8.09 18.13
C TYR A 260 -6.14 8.07 16.64
N ILE A 261 -5.31 7.13 16.18
CA ILE A 261 -4.95 6.98 14.76
C ILE A 261 -6.15 6.51 13.95
N HIS A 262 -6.82 5.44 14.40
CA HIS A 262 -8.05 4.94 13.78
C HIS A 262 -9.12 6.05 13.69
N CYS A 263 -9.26 6.89 14.72
CA CYS A 263 -10.14 8.06 14.70
C CYS A 263 -9.80 9.10 13.63
N MET A 264 -8.52 9.35 13.33
CA MET A 264 -8.12 10.26 12.24
C MET A 264 -8.51 9.73 10.86
N PHE A 265 -8.52 8.40 10.68
CA PHE A 265 -8.99 7.76 9.44
C PHE A 265 -10.50 7.53 9.37
N GLY A 266 -11.26 7.82 10.45
CA GLY A 266 -12.72 7.67 10.49
C GLY A 266 -13.22 6.33 11.03
N ILE A 267 -12.34 5.52 11.64
CA ILE A 267 -12.66 4.24 12.28
C ILE A 267 -13.03 4.46 13.75
N ARG A 268 -14.15 3.89 14.19
CA ARG A 268 -14.72 4.02 15.54
C ARG A 268 -14.86 2.67 16.24
N TYR A 269 -14.47 2.63 17.51
CA TYR A 269 -14.71 1.55 18.46
C TYR A 269 -15.89 1.96 19.36
N ASP A 270 -17.05 1.31 19.23
CA ASP A 270 -18.27 1.67 19.99
C ASP A 270 -18.16 1.42 21.51
N ASP A 271 -17.20 0.62 21.94
CA ASP A 271 -16.91 0.20 23.32
C ASP A 271 -15.85 1.07 24.04
N TYR A 272 -15.29 2.08 23.36
CA TYR A 272 -14.14 2.85 23.83
C TYR A 272 -14.48 4.32 24.17
N ASP A 273 -14.07 4.79 25.36
CA ASP A 273 -14.18 6.22 25.70
C ASP A 273 -13.08 7.05 25.01
N TYR A 274 -13.48 7.77 23.96
CA TYR A 274 -12.62 8.75 23.28
C TYR A 274 -12.22 9.94 24.18
N GLY A 275 -12.83 10.10 25.36
CA GLY A 275 -12.35 10.95 26.45
C GLY A 275 -10.97 10.56 26.97
N GLU A 276 -10.62 9.27 27.02
CA GLU A 276 -9.29 8.77 27.44
C GLU A 276 -8.17 9.41 26.60
N ILE A 277 -8.37 9.57 25.28
CA ILE A 277 -7.40 10.18 24.36
C ILE A 277 -7.06 11.62 24.77
N ASN A 278 -8.01 12.37 25.34
CA ASN A 278 -7.79 13.75 25.77
C ASN A 278 -7.18 13.87 27.16
N GLN A 279 -7.24 12.81 27.97
CA GLN A 279 -6.57 12.71 29.26
C GLN A 279 -5.12 12.21 29.11
N LEU A 280 -4.89 11.24 28.22
CA LEU A 280 -3.60 10.54 28.08
C LEU A 280 -2.64 11.19 27.05
N LEU A 281 -3.14 11.76 25.95
CA LEU A 281 -2.28 12.26 24.86
C LEU A 281 -2.21 13.79 24.86
N ASP A 282 -1.04 14.35 25.23
CA ASP A 282 -0.82 15.79 25.25
C ASP A 282 -0.85 16.44 23.85
N ARG A 283 -1.03 17.76 23.77
CA ARG A 283 -1.15 18.50 22.50
C ARG A 283 0.08 18.38 21.60
N SER A 284 1.30 18.40 22.16
CA SER A 284 2.53 18.24 21.39
C SER A 284 2.67 16.83 20.84
N PHE A 285 2.25 15.83 21.64
CA PHE A 285 2.26 14.43 21.22
C PHE A 285 1.23 14.16 20.11
N LYS A 286 -0.01 14.65 20.26
CA LYS A 286 -1.04 14.58 19.21
C LYS A 286 -0.59 15.21 17.89
N VAL A 287 0.07 16.38 17.95
CA VAL A 287 0.61 17.05 16.76
C VAL A 287 1.74 16.23 16.11
N TYR A 288 2.61 15.60 16.90
CA TYR A 288 3.63 14.68 16.37
C TYR A 288 2.99 13.45 15.70
N ILE A 289 2.07 12.75 16.39
CA ILE A 289 1.35 11.59 15.86
C ILE A 289 0.68 11.92 14.53
N LYS A 290 -0.15 12.96 14.50
CA LYS A 290 -0.87 13.36 13.28
C LYS A 290 0.07 13.71 12.14
N THR A 291 1.22 14.31 12.42
CA THR A 291 2.17 14.66 11.36
C THR A 291 2.90 13.41 10.84
N VAL A 292 3.38 12.50 11.70
CA VAL A 292 3.99 11.24 11.26
C VAL A 292 2.99 10.39 10.44
N VAL A 293 1.74 10.31 10.90
CA VAL A 293 0.72 9.45 10.29
C VAL A 293 0.17 10.04 8.99
N CYS A 294 -0.12 11.34 8.94
CA CYS A 294 -0.86 11.94 7.82
C CYS A 294 0.03 12.71 6.81
N THR A 295 1.18 13.25 7.26
CA THR A 295 2.08 14.11 6.48
C THR A 295 3.55 13.94 6.94
N PRO A 296 4.12 12.72 6.87
CA PRO A 296 5.46 12.41 7.40
C PRO A 296 6.56 13.30 6.82
N GLU A 297 6.40 13.81 5.61
CA GLU A 297 7.31 14.76 4.95
C GLU A 297 7.44 16.11 5.69
N LYS A 298 6.55 16.39 6.66
CA LYS A 298 6.55 17.60 7.50
C LYS A 298 7.07 17.35 8.93
N VAL A 299 7.54 16.14 9.25
CA VAL A 299 8.11 15.82 10.57
C VAL A 299 9.45 16.54 10.76
N THR A 300 9.59 17.25 11.87
CA THR A 300 10.84 17.98 12.21
C THR A 300 11.45 17.48 13.51
N LYS A 301 12.78 17.61 13.65
CA LYS A 301 13.48 17.32 14.91
C LYS A 301 12.89 18.10 16.09
N ARG A 302 12.51 19.37 15.87
CA ARG A 302 11.86 20.22 16.88
C ARG A 302 10.57 19.58 17.43
N MET A 303 9.77 18.95 16.58
CA MET A 303 8.56 18.23 17.01
C MET A 303 8.91 16.98 17.82
N TYR A 304 9.84 16.16 17.32
CA TYR A 304 10.34 14.98 18.03
C TYR A 304 10.92 15.31 19.42
N ASP A 305 11.69 16.40 19.53
CA ASP A 305 12.25 16.88 20.80
C ASP A 305 11.16 17.44 21.75
N SER A 306 10.06 17.97 21.20
CA SER A 306 9.06 18.72 21.97
C SER A 306 8.15 17.88 22.86
N PHE A 307 7.72 16.71 22.38
CA PHE A 307 6.82 15.80 23.10
C PHE A 307 7.59 14.89 24.05
N TRP A 308 6.94 14.39 25.10
CA TRP A 308 7.49 13.36 26.00
C TRP A 308 8.99 13.56 26.38
N ARG A 309 9.33 14.75 26.87
CA ARG A 309 10.75 15.17 27.06
C ARG A 309 11.53 14.37 28.10
N GLN A 310 10.82 13.64 28.97
CA GLN A 310 11.40 12.80 30.03
C GLN A 310 11.51 11.32 29.62
N PHE A 311 10.91 10.93 28.49
CA PHE A 311 10.93 9.56 27.98
C PHE A 311 12.19 9.28 27.16
N LYS A 312 12.63 8.03 27.16
CA LYS A 312 13.80 7.56 26.42
C LYS A 312 13.54 7.60 24.92
N HIS A 313 14.60 7.73 24.13
CA HIS A 313 14.51 7.63 22.67
C HIS A 313 13.96 6.26 22.22
N SER A 314 14.24 5.18 22.95
CA SER A 314 13.65 3.86 22.69
C SER A 314 12.12 3.84 22.85
N GLU A 315 11.56 4.60 23.79
CA GLU A 315 10.10 4.71 23.98
C GLU A 315 9.48 5.55 22.85
N LYS A 316 10.18 6.58 22.35
CA LYS A 316 9.75 7.33 21.17
C LYS A 316 9.82 6.51 19.88
N VAL A 317 10.79 5.59 19.76
CA VAL A 317 10.85 4.62 18.65
C VAL A 317 9.73 3.58 18.78
N HIS A 318 9.49 3.04 19.98
CA HIS A 318 8.38 2.12 20.25
C HIS A 318 7.02 2.73 19.86
N VAL A 319 6.78 4.00 20.17
CA VAL A 319 5.58 4.71 19.68
C VAL A 319 5.50 4.68 18.15
N ASN A 320 6.59 4.91 17.42
CA ASN A 320 6.56 4.91 15.95
C ASN A 320 6.18 3.54 15.37
N LEU A 321 6.46 2.42 16.06
CA LEU A 321 5.94 1.11 15.69
C LEU A 321 4.41 1.10 15.75
N LEU A 322 3.82 1.52 16.88
CA LEU A 322 2.37 1.68 17.02
C LEU A 322 1.78 2.67 15.99
N LEU A 323 2.50 3.73 15.62
CA LEU A 323 2.03 4.69 14.62
C LEU A 323 1.91 4.09 13.23
N ILE A 324 2.91 3.29 12.83
CA ILE A 324 2.98 2.65 11.51
C ILE A 324 1.98 1.50 11.42
N GLU A 325 1.89 0.66 12.44
CA GLU A 325 0.98 -0.51 12.41
C GLU A 325 -0.50 -0.12 12.50
N ALA A 326 -0.89 0.83 13.35
CA ALA A 326 -2.27 1.31 13.40
C ALA A 326 -2.67 2.03 12.09
N ARG A 327 -1.71 2.71 11.44
CA ARG A 327 -1.94 3.30 10.11
C ARG A 327 -2.14 2.21 9.06
N MET A 328 -1.26 1.23 9.00
CA MET A 328 -1.32 0.12 8.04
C MET A 328 -2.59 -0.73 8.23
N GLN A 329 -3.03 -0.98 9.46
CA GLN A 329 -4.29 -1.68 9.72
C GLN A 329 -5.49 -0.86 9.23
N ALA A 330 -5.55 0.45 9.52
CA ALA A 330 -6.62 1.32 9.03
C ALA A 330 -6.70 1.36 7.50
N GLU A 331 -5.55 1.49 6.81
CA GLU A 331 -5.46 1.49 5.35
C GLU A 331 -5.91 0.14 4.75
N LEU A 332 -5.44 -0.98 5.29
CA LEU A 332 -5.85 -2.32 4.85
C LEU A 332 -7.33 -2.60 5.10
N LEU A 333 -7.90 -2.21 6.24
CA LEU A 333 -9.32 -2.45 6.54
C LEU A 333 -10.24 -1.79 5.51
N TYR A 334 -9.93 -0.58 5.04
CA TYR A 334 -10.70 0.05 3.98
C TYR A 334 -10.57 -0.66 2.63
N ALA A 335 -9.36 -1.05 2.23
CA ALA A 335 -9.11 -1.77 0.98
C ALA A 335 -9.76 -3.17 0.97
N LEU A 336 -9.59 -3.95 2.06
CA LEU A 336 -10.16 -5.29 2.21
C LEU A 336 -11.69 -5.27 2.26
N ARG A 337 -12.29 -4.26 2.90
CA ARG A 337 -13.74 -4.04 2.87
C ARG A 337 -14.25 -3.66 1.47
N ALA A 338 -13.46 -2.95 0.67
CA ALA A 338 -13.81 -2.65 -0.72
C ALA A 338 -13.71 -3.89 -1.62
N ILE A 339 -12.67 -4.72 -1.44
CA ILE A 339 -12.52 -6.03 -2.11
C ILE A 339 -13.68 -6.95 -1.73
N THR A 340 -14.06 -7.02 -0.45
CA THR A 340 -15.22 -7.81 0.00
C THR A 340 -16.50 -7.40 -0.74
N ARG A 341 -16.76 -6.09 -0.87
CA ARG A 341 -17.89 -5.51 -1.62
C ARG A 341 -17.78 -5.59 -3.15
N TYR A 342 -16.68 -6.10 -3.67
CA TYR A 342 -16.53 -6.48 -5.08
C TYR A 342 -16.80 -7.98 -5.27
N MET A 343 -16.47 -8.81 -4.27
CA MET A 343 -16.72 -10.25 -4.26
C MET A 343 -18.17 -10.65 -3.92
N THR A 344 -19.04 -9.70 -3.57
CA THR A 344 -20.44 -9.92 -3.12
C THR A 344 -21.42 -8.98 -3.81
#